data_AF-A0A179GTS1-F1
#
_entry.id   AF-A0A179GTS1-F1
#
_cell.length_a   1.000
_cell.length_b   1.000
_cell.length_c   1.000
_cell.angle_alpha   90.00
_cell.angle_beta   90.00
_cell.angle_gamma   90.00
#
_symmetry.space_group_name_H-M   'P 1'
#
loop_
_entity.id
_entity.type
_entity.pdbx_description
1 polymer ?
#
loop_
_entity_poly.entity_id
_entity_poly.type
_entity_poly.pdbx_seq_one_letter_code
_entity_poly.pdbx_strand_id
1 'polypeptide(L)'
;MSQQDSSPFVITTVLGSKTFDLEAIQGGAGGATAGASETQELAWPYVPYDYEPPSAAQEDAVRQVAYIGLLLKTHAPPHAEDDLELLSLLLLSLETRGDLSRRVLQYTDAEHAIKAVSRKCDSPEANAFHLATRAKALVGHWDACNRSDDPKKDATGDISYPPLKSPSAAGKPDNWKLALSESASSDADSIFKATKMEREHACSYFRQHRPKPMAWHPKTADAWNKVDRKAAQSGDMYHLADFIPIYMGYDLQAMDVPFSWKNPDWEESQAAQYAEALDLKRQFANTKGSYPLRSEDILQTP
;
A
#
# COMPACT_ATOMS: atom_id res chain seq x y z
N MET A 1 38.53 -4.47 -20.01
CA MET A 1 37.83 -3.55 -19.09
C MET A 1 37.42 -4.39 -17.90
N SER A 2 38.00 -4.14 -16.73
CA SER A 2 37.78 -4.95 -15.52
C SER A 2 36.31 -4.98 -15.14
N GLN A 3 35.80 -6.18 -14.87
CA GLN A 3 34.63 -6.35 -14.03
C GLN A 3 34.99 -5.75 -12.67
N GLN A 4 34.36 -4.63 -12.31
CA GLN A 4 34.37 -4.19 -10.93
C GLN A 4 33.56 -5.22 -10.13
N ASP A 5 34.28 -6.03 -9.36
CA ASP A 5 33.73 -6.78 -8.24
C ASP A 5 32.93 -5.80 -7.37
N SER A 6 31.61 -5.88 -7.47
CA SER A 6 30.70 -5.15 -6.59
C SER A 6 30.63 -5.95 -5.31
N SER A 7 31.20 -5.42 -4.21
CA SER A 7 31.08 -6.04 -2.89
C SER A 7 29.61 -6.33 -2.58
N PRO A 8 29.28 -7.49 -1.98
CA PRO A 8 27.90 -7.84 -1.71
C PRO A 8 27.41 -6.98 -0.54
N PHE A 9 26.53 -6.02 -0.83
CA PHE A 9 25.90 -5.17 0.19
C PHE A 9 24.43 -5.54 0.33
N VAL A 10 23.90 -5.49 1.55
CA VAL A 10 22.45 -5.53 1.78
C VAL A 10 21.97 -4.11 2.03
N ILE A 11 20.94 -3.68 1.30
CA ILE A 11 20.29 -2.39 1.51
C ILE A 11 19.48 -2.50 2.82
N THR A 12 19.76 -1.62 3.77
CA THR A 12 19.12 -1.66 5.10
C THR A 12 17.98 -0.67 5.29
N THR A 13 17.75 0.21 4.30
CA THR A 13 16.72 1.26 4.37
C THR A 13 16.07 1.52 3.01
N VAL A 14 14.81 1.95 3.06
CA VAL A 14 13.93 2.22 1.91
C VAL A 14 14.49 3.29 0.94
N LEU A 15 15.45 4.12 1.39
CA LEU A 15 16.03 5.21 0.60
C LEU A 15 17.48 4.93 0.13
N GLY A 16 17.98 3.70 0.25
CA GLY A 16 19.29 3.31 -0.29
C GLY A 16 20.50 4.02 0.35
N SER A 17 20.29 4.86 1.37
CA SER A 17 21.33 5.69 1.97
C SER A 17 22.20 4.96 3.01
N LYS A 18 21.80 3.74 3.41
CA LYS A 18 22.57 2.88 4.31
C LYS A 18 22.69 1.48 3.71
N THR A 19 23.85 1.18 3.15
CA THR A 19 24.28 -0.18 2.80
C THR A 19 24.96 -0.80 4.01
N PHE A 20 24.55 -2.01 4.39
CA PHE A 20 25.30 -2.78 5.39
C PHE A 20 26.41 -3.54 4.69
N ASP A 21 27.63 -3.33 5.16
CA ASP A 21 28.81 -4.04 4.69
C ASP A 21 28.81 -5.46 5.24
N LEU A 22 28.67 -6.45 4.36
CA LEU A 22 28.72 -7.86 4.76
C LEU A 22 30.08 -8.27 5.33
N GLU A 23 31.15 -7.50 5.08
CA GLU A 23 32.45 -7.70 5.72
C GLU A 23 32.47 -7.30 7.20
N ALA A 24 31.52 -6.47 7.63
CA ALA A 24 31.35 -6.10 9.03
C ALA A 24 30.65 -7.20 9.85
N ILE A 25 30.12 -8.25 9.21
CA ILE A 25 29.69 -9.47 9.89
C ILE A 25 30.94 -10.15 10.44
N GLN A 26 31.27 -9.86 11.69
CA GLN A 26 32.35 -10.52 12.41
C GLN A 26 31.96 -11.98 12.57
N GLY A 27 32.51 -12.84 11.71
CA GLY A 27 32.34 -14.28 11.81
C GLY A 27 32.74 -14.76 13.20
N GLY A 28 31.76 -15.19 13.98
CA GLY A 28 31.93 -15.82 15.27
C GLY A 28 31.20 -17.14 15.27
N ALA A 29 31.96 -18.22 15.18
CA ALA A 29 31.49 -19.58 15.42
C ALA A 29 30.61 -19.63 16.68
N GLY A 30 29.31 -19.87 16.53
CA GLY A 30 28.41 -20.11 17.67
C GLY A 30 27.06 -19.41 17.64
N GLY A 31 26.27 -19.58 16.57
CA GLY A 31 24.87 -19.14 16.56
C GLY A 31 24.09 -19.74 15.40
N ALA A 32 23.29 -20.76 15.71
CA ALA A 32 22.47 -21.57 14.79
C ALA A 32 23.24 -22.25 13.64
N THR A 33 23.46 -23.55 13.79
CA THR A 33 23.91 -24.45 12.74
C THR A 33 23.09 -24.24 11.47
N ALA A 34 23.78 -23.88 10.38
CA ALA A 34 23.33 -24.09 9.01
C ALA A 34 23.22 -25.59 8.73
N GLY A 35 22.20 -26.23 9.31
CA GLY A 35 21.57 -27.39 8.74
C GLY A 35 20.31 -26.88 8.06
N ALA A 36 20.33 -26.79 6.74
CA ALA A 36 19.12 -26.63 5.95
C ALA A 36 18.26 -27.88 6.17
N SER A 37 17.53 -27.92 7.27
CA SER A 37 16.43 -28.84 7.48
C SER A 37 15.22 -28.17 6.86
N GLU A 38 14.47 -28.89 6.01
CA GLU A 38 13.21 -28.48 5.39
C GLU A 38 12.07 -28.20 6.41
N THR A 39 12.41 -27.98 7.68
CA THR A 39 11.49 -27.88 8.83
C THR A 39 11.66 -26.61 9.65
N GLN A 40 12.49 -25.65 9.23
CA GLN A 40 12.64 -24.39 9.97
C GLN A 40 11.42 -23.50 9.72
N GLU A 41 10.61 -23.24 10.75
CA GLU A 41 9.44 -22.38 10.66
C GLU A 41 9.84 -20.98 10.17
N LEU A 42 9.05 -20.43 9.25
CA LEU A 42 9.30 -19.11 8.70
C LEU A 42 8.85 -18.04 9.70
N ALA A 43 9.66 -17.03 9.89
CA ALA A 43 9.29 -15.85 10.67
C ALA A 43 8.35 -14.91 9.88
N TRP A 44 8.35 -15.03 8.55
CA TRP A 44 7.56 -14.20 7.64
C TRP A 44 6.71 -15.05 6.70
N PRO A 45 5.49 -14.59 6.35
CA PRO A 45 4.64 -15.30 5.41
C PRO A 45 5.24 -15.31 4.00
N TYR A 46 4.80 -16.28 3.17
CA TYR A 46 5.17 -16.34 1.75
C TYR A 46 4.69 -15.11 0.99
N VAL A 47 3.47 -14.66 1.29
CA VAL A 47 2.89 -13.44 0.76
C VAL A 47 2.79 -12.44 1.91
N PRO A 48 3.38 -11.24 1.79
CA PRO A 48 3.22 -10.19 2.79
C PRO A 48 1.75 -9.89 3.07
N TYR A 49 1.41 -9.68 4.34
CA TYR A 49 0.03 -9.47 4.80
C TYR A 49 -0.64 -8.23 4.18
N ASP A 50 0.14 -7.20 3.88
CA ASP A 50 -0.30 -5.98 3.19
C ASP A 50 -0.65 -6.20 1.71
N TYR A 51 -0.18 -7.31 1.14
CA TYR A 51 -0.46 -7.69 -0.24
C TYR A 51 -1.71 -8.57 -0.39
N GLU A 52 -2.05 -9.34 0.64
CA GLU A 52 -3.25 -10.19 0.60
C GLU A 52 -4.54 -9.37 0.41
N PRO A 53 -5.56 -9.93 -0.26
CA PRO A 53 -6.89 -9.31 -0.37
C PRO A 53 -7.48 -8.91 1.00
N PRO A 54 -8.20 -7.78 1.10
CA PRO A 54 -8.72 -7.28 2.35
C PRO A 54 -9.67 -8.31 2.98
N SER A 55 -9.72 -8.29 4.32
CA SER A 55 -10.74 -9.07 5.02
C SER A 55 -12.15 -8.56 4.72
N ALA A 56 -13.17 -9.40 4.88
CA ALA A 56 -14.58 -9.02 4.68
C ALA A 56 -14.97 -7.75 5.46
N ALA A 57 -14.40 -7.56 6.66
CA ALA A 57 -14.65 -6.39 7.50
C ALA A 57 -14.08 -5.07 6.90
N GLN A 58 -13.13 -5.15 5.96
CA GLN A 58 -12.46 -4.01 5.35
C GLN A 58 -13.00 -3.68 3.96
N GLU A 59 -13.79 -4.55 3.33
CA GLU A 59 -14.19 -4.40 1.92
C GLU A 59 -15.01 -3.13 1.65
N ASP A 60 -15.87 -2.72 2.58
CA ASP A 60 -16.63 -1.45 2.46
C ASP A 60 -15.69 -0.24 2.49
N ALA A 61 -14.74 -0.23 3.43
CA ALA A 61 -13.75 0.83 3.54
C ALA A 61 -12.89 0.90 2.28
N VAL A 62 -12.37 -0.25 1.82
CA VAL A 62 -11.55 -0.35 0.61
C VAL A 62 -12.29 0.16 -0.62
N ARG A 63 -13.55 -0.25 -0.83
CA ARG A 63 -14.36 0.20 -1.96
C ARG A 63 -14.48 1.71 -2.03
N GLN A 64 -14.97 2.32 -0.95
CA GLN A 64 -15.20 3.76 -0.92
C GLN A 64 -13.90 4.55 -0.99
N VAL A 65 -12.87 4.11 -0.26
CA VAL A 65 -11.56 4.80 -0.24
C VAL A 65 -10.83 4.67 -1.57
N ALA A 66 -10.94 3.54 -2.28
CA ALA A 66 -10.40 3.40 -3.64
C ALA A 66 -11.06 4.41 -4.59
N TYR A 67 -12.38 4.53 -4.54
CA TYR A 67 -13.12 5.48 -5.37
C TYR A 67 -12.73 6.94 -5.05
N ILE A 68 -12.71 7.31 -3.77
CA ILE A 68 -12.27 8.63 -3.31
C ILE A 68 -10.82 8.91 -3.75
N GLY A 69 -9.92 7.93 -3.60
CA GLY A 69 -8.53 8.02 -4.01
C GLY A 69 -8.36 8.23 -5.52
N LEU A 70 -9.16 7.52 -6.33
CA LEU A 70 -9.18 7.70 -7.79
C LEU A 70 -9.58 9.13 -8.16
N LEU A 71 -10.66 9.66 -7.59
CA LEU A 71 -11.12 11.03 -7.84
C LEU A 71 -10.05 12.06 -7.42
N LEU A 72 -9.55 11.98 -6.19
CA LEU A 72 -8.52 12.91 -5.70
C LEU A 72 -7.23 12.86 -6.52
N LYS A 73 -6.84 11.68 -7.02
CA LYS A 73 -5.65 11.50 -7.86
C LYS A 73 -5.85 12.08 -9.27
N THR A 74 -7.05 11.94 -9.82
CA THR A 74 -7.41 12.40 -11.17
C THR A 74 -7.47 13.92 -11.24
N HIS A 75 -8.01 14.56 -10.20
CA HIS A 75 -8.24 16.01 -10.12
C HIS A 75 -7.15 16.75 -9.32
N ALA A 76 -5.93 16.20 -9.29
CA ALA A 76 -4.76 16.84 -8.69
C ALA A 76 -3.65 17.07 -9.75
N PRO A 77 -3.42 18.32 -10.22
CA PRO A 77 -4.05 19.57 -9.76
C PRO A 77 -5.51 19.70 -10.23
N PRO A 78 -6.33 20.57 -9.61
CA PRO A 78 -7.69 20.81 -10.06
C PRO A 78 -7.71 21.52 -11.41
N HIS A 79 -8.68 21.16 -12.25
CA HIS A 79 -9.02 21.81 -13.51
C HIS A 79 -10.00 22.97 -13.28
N ALA A 80 -10.18 23.84 -14.29
CA ALA A 80 -11.03 25.03 -14.14
C ALA A 80 -12.51 24.68 -13.93
N GLU A 81 -12.92 23.52 -14.40
CA GLU A 81 -14.27 22.96 -14.34
C GLU A 81 -14.48 22.01 -13.15
N ASP A 82 -13.43 21.76 -12.35
CA ASP A 82 -13.54 20.86 -11.20
C ASP A 82 -14.34 21.50 -10.07
N ASP A 83 -15.24 20.72 -9.48
CA ASP A 83 -15.95 21.08 -8.27
C ASP A 83 -15.01 20.96 -7.05
N LEU A 84 -14.46 22.11 -6.63
CA LEU A 84 -13.54 22.18 -5.49
C LEU A 84 -14.22 21.90 -4.14
N GLU A 85 -15.53 22.14 -4.04
CA GLU A 85 -16.31 21.79 -2.84
C GLU A 85 -16.42 20.27 -2.72
N LEU A 86 -16.66 19.60 -3.84
CA LEU A 86 -16.63 18.15 -3.94
C LEU A 86 -15.25 17.57 -3.57
N LEU A 87 -14.13 18.13 -4.07
CA LEU A 87 -12.79 17.72 -3.62
C LEU A 87 -12.59 17.92 -2.10
N SER A 88 -13.13 19.01 -1.56
CA SER A 88 -13.10 19.28 -0.11
C SER A 88 -13.90 18.25 0.71
N LEU A 89 -15.05 17.81 0.21
CA LEU A 89 -15.90 16.77 0.82
C LEU A 89 -15.26 15.39 0.77
N LEU A 90 -14.62 15.04 -0.36
CA LEU A 90 -13.84 13.81 -0.49
C LEU A 90 -12.72 13.74 0.56
N LEU A 91 -11.99 14.84 0.73
CA LEU A 91 -10.95 14.95 1.75
C LEU A 91 -11.53 14.89 3.16
N LEU A 92 -12.66 15.57 3.40
CA LEU A 92 -13.35 15.54 4.70
C LEU A 92 -13.78 14.13 5.10
N SER A 93 -14.22 13.31 4.14
CA SER A 93 -14.57 11.93 4.42
C SER A 93 -13.37 11.15 4.92
N LEU A 94 -12.20 11.32 4.30
CA LEU A 94 -10.98 10.63 4.76
C LEU A 94 -10.49 11.13 6.11
N GLU A 95 -10.68 12.42 6.43
CA GLU A 95 -10.32 12.98 7.74
C GLU A 95 -11.18 12.41 8.88
N THR A 96 -12.43 12.08 8.62
CA THR A 96 -13.42 11.74 9.68
C THR A 96 -13.64 10.24 9.87
N ARG A 97 -13.23 9.42 8.90
CA ARG A 97 -13.36 7.96 8.93
C ARG A 97 -12.59 7.30 10.07
N GLY A 98 -13.28 6.43 10.80
CA GLY A 98 -12.70 5.55 11.83
C GLY A 98 -12.45 4.12 11.33
N ASP A 99 -12.78 3.82 10.08
CA ASP A 99 -12.56 2.52 9.44
C ASP A 99 -11.27 2.46 8.61
N LEU A 100 -10.41 3.48 8.70
CA LEU A 100 -9.13 3.51 8.00
C LEU A 100 -8.09 2.67 8.76
N SER A 101 -7.32 1.91 7.99
CA SER A 101 -6.15 1.21 8.47
C SER A 101 -5.01 1.29 7.47
N ARG A 102 -3.79 0.91 7.89
CA ARG A 102 -2.62 0.82 7.02
C ARG A 102 -2.94 -0.02 5.80
N ARG A 103 -3.56 -1.18 6.00
CA ARG A 103 -3.96 -2.07 4.91
C ARG A 103 -4.97 -1.40 3.97
N VAL A 104 -5.98 -0.70 4.49
CA VAL A 104 -6.95 0.01 3.63
C VAL A 104 -6.24 1.06 2.75
N LEU A 105 -5.33 1.85 3.30
CA LEU A 105 -4.62 2.88 2.54
C LEU A 105 -3.63 2.29 1.52
N GLN A 106 -2.90 1.24 1.89
CA GLN A 106 -1.98 0.53 0.98
C GLN A 106 -2.74 -0.20 -0.13
N TYR A 107 -3.92 -0.74 0.18
CA TYR A 107 -4.73 -1.45 -0.81
C TYR A 107 -5.24 -0.51 -1.90
N THR A 108 -5.61 0.71 -1.51
CA THR A 108 -6.33 1.66 -2.36
C THR A 108 -5.42 2.71 -3.02
N ASP A 109 -4.13 2.73 -2.69
CA ASP A 109 -3.18 3.78 -3.10
C ASP A 109 -3.61 5.20 -2.66
N ALA A 110 -4.54 5.30 -1.71
CA ALA A 110 -5.13 6.59 -1.30
C ALA A 110 -4.07 7.54 -0.72
N GLU A 111 -3.06 7.02 -0.03
CA GLU A 111 -1.97 7.84 0.49
C GLU A 111 -1.22 8.59 -0.63
N HIS A 112 -0.98 7.96 -1.79
CA HIS A 112 -0.38 8.64 -2.94
C HIS A 112 -1.31 9.68 -3.55
N ALA A 113 -2.62 9.41 -3.60
CA ALA A 113 -3.61 10.41 -4.01
C ALA A 113 -3.57 11.66 -3.12
N ILE A 114 -3.56 11.49 -1.79
CA ILE A 114 -3.48 12.61 -0.84
C ILE A 114 -2.14 13.34 -0.94
N LYS A 115 -1.04 12.61 -1.12
CA LYS A 115 0.27 13.23 -1.40
C LYS A 115 0.22 14.06 -2.68
N ALA A 116 -0.49 13.62 -3.73
CA ALA A 116 -0.67 14.42 -4.94
C ALA A 116 -1.45 15.71 -4.65
N VAL A 117 -2.57 15.63 -3.93
CA VAL A 117 -3.36 16.80 -3.51
C VAL A 117 -2.50 17.79 -2.71
N SER A 118 -1.74 17.30 -1.72
CA SER A 118 -0.88 18.16 -0.87
C SER A 118 0.17 18.95 -1.64
N ARG A 119 0.58 18.47 -2.83
CA ARG A 119 1.65 19.07 -3.64
C ARG A 119 1.14 19.90 -4.80
N LYS A 120 -0.09 19.62 -5.27
CA LYS A 120 -0.59 20.12 -6.54
C LYS A 120 -1.83 21.02 -6.42
N CYS A 121 -2.49 21.05 -5.25
CA CYS A 121 -3.70 21.84 -5.03
C CYS A 121 -3.40 23.13 -4.23
N ASP A 122 -2.45 23.94 -4.71
CA ASP A 122 -1.96 25.17 -4.05
C ASP A 122 -2.43 26.46 -4.73
N SER A 123 -3.30 26.37 -5.75
CA SER A 123 -3.98 27.52 -6.38
C SER A 123 -4.82 28.33 -5.39
N PRO A 124 -5.05 29.64 -5.59
CA PRO A 124 -5.89 30.47 -4.74
C PRO A 124 -7.29 29.88 -4.48
N GLU A 125 -7.93 29.32 -5.50
CA GLU A 125 -9.27 28.73 -5.44
C GLU A 125 -9.27 27.47 -4.56
N ALA A 126 -8.32 26.57 -4.77
CA ALA A 126 -8.12 25.39 -3.90
C ALA A 126 -7.78 25.77 -2.44
N ASN A 127 -7.08 26.89 -2.24
CA ASN A 127 -6.72 27.38 -0.91
C ASN A 127 -7.93 27.91 -0.13
N ALA A 128 -9.01 28.34 -0.79
CA ALA A 128 -10.26 28.70 -0.13
C ALA A 128 -10.85 27.53 0.67
N PHE A 129 -10.59 26.29 0.23
CA PHE A 129 -10.98 25.05 0.91
C PHE A 129 -9.82 24.40 1.70
N HIS A 130 -8.66 25.05 1.73
CA HIS A 130 -7.44 24.58 2.37
C HIS A 130 -6.99 23.17 1.91
N LEU A 131 -7.23 22.79 0.65
CA LEU A 131 -7.03 21.41 0.16
C LEU A 131 -5.60 20.90 0.40
N ALA A 132 -4.58 21.65 -0.02
CA ALA A 132 -3.19 21.23 0.16
C ALA A 132 -2.79 21.14 1.65
N THR A 133 -3.19 22.11 2.46
CA THR A 133 -2.88 22.15 3.90
C THR A 133 -3.52 20.97 4.64
N ARG A 134 -4.80 20.69 4.36
CA ARG A 134 -5.54 19.57 4.92
C ARG A 134 -4.96 18.22 4.51
N ALA A 135 -4.66 18.05 3.22
CA ALA A 135 -4.01 16.84 2.72
C ALA A 135 -2.64 16.60 3.37
N LYS A 136 -1.85 17.66 3.57
CA LYS A 136 -0.56 17.58 4.27
C LYS A 136 -0.73 17.19 5.74
N ALA A 137 -1.73 17.75 6.43
CA ALA A 137 -2.05 17.37 7.81
C ALA A 137 -2.49 15.91 7.92
N LEU A 138 -3.31 15.43 6.97
CA LEU A 138 -3.77 14.05 6.91
C LEU A 138 -2.63 13.05 6.68
N VAL A 139 -1.71 13.33 5.75
CA VAL A 139 -0.50 12.52 5.55
C VAL A 139 0.36 12.52 6.81
N GLY A 140 0.59 13.69 7.42
CA GLY A 140 1.37 13.80 8.64
C GLY A 140 0.77 13.02 9.82
N HIS A 141 -0.57 12.97 9.89
CA HIS A 141 -1.31 12.19 10.90
C HIS A 141 -1.13 10.68 10.71
N TRP A 142 -1.27 10.18 9.48
CA TRP A 142 -1.01 8.77 9.18
C TRP A 142 0.45 8.39 9.42
N ASP A 143 1.40 9.23 9.03
CA ASP A 143 2.83 9.04 9.31
C ASP A 143 3.12 9.00 10.80
N ALA A 144 2.51 9.87 11.60
CA ALA A 144 2.67 9.86 13.05
C ALA A 144 2.14 8.56 13.68
N CYS A 145 1.03 8.02 13.17
CA CYS A 145 0.50 6.73 13.62
C CYS A 145 1.45 5.57 13.30
N ASN A 146 2.19 5.67 12.19
CA ASN A 146 3.19 4.67 11.78
C ASN A 146 4.49 4.72 12.59
N ARG A 147 4.85 5.86 13.20
CA ARG A 147 6.10 6.05 13.97
C ARG A 147 6.02 5.60 15.44
N SER A 148 5.01 4.83 15.80
CA SER A 148 4.88 4.29 17.16
C SER A 148 6.00 3.29 17.44
N ASP A 149 6.79 3.49 18.49
CA ASP A 149 7.88 2.62 18.97
C ASP A 149 7.41 1.23 19.48
N ASP A 150 6.25 0.73 19.03
CA ASP A 150 5.69 -0.54 19.46
C ASP A 150 6.16 -1.65 18.49
N PRO A 151 7.11 -2.52 18.91
CA PRO A 151 7.68 -3.55 18.03
C PRO A 151 6.64 -4.57 17.55
N LYS A 152 5.46 -4.64 18.19
CA LYS A 152 4.36 -5.52 17.79
C LYS A 152 3.59 -4.99 16.58
N LYS A 153 3.67 -3.69 16.26
CA LYS A 153 3.03 -3.08 15.09
C LYS A 153 3.80 -3.29 13.79
N ASP A 154 5.09 -3.63 13.87
CA ASP A 154 5.98 -3.77 12.72
C ASP A 154 6.10 -5.21 12.20
N ALA A 155 5.66 -6.20 12.98
CA ALA A 155 5.86 -7.61 12.64
C ALA A 155 4.68 -8.24 11.88
N THR A 156 3.42 -7.93 12.22
CA THR A 156 2.27 -8.71 11.73
C THR A 156 0.90 -8.02 11.84
N GLY A 157 0.81 -6.80 12.39
CA GLY A 157 -0.46 -6.14 12.70
C GLY A 157 -0.84 -5.02 11.73
N ASP A 158 -2.09 -5.01 11.27
CA ASP A 158 -2.67 -3.84 10.62
C ASP A 158 -2.83 -2.69 11.63
N ILE A 159 -2.49 -1.46 11.25
CA ILE A 159 -2.58 -0.28 12.12
C ILE A 159 -3.87 0.46 11.82
N SER A 160 -4.74 0.62 12.81
CA SER A 160 -5.91 1.49 12.71
C SER A 160 -5.47 2.96 12.78
N TYR A 161 -6.01 3.78 11.88
CA TYR A 161 -5.83 5.22 11.88
C TYR A 161 -7.07 5.88 12.49
N PRO A 162 -6.97 6.52 13.67
CA PRO A 162 -8.08 7.26 14.22
C PRO A 162 -8.41 8.49 13.34
N PRO A 163 -9.63 9.03 13.39
CA PRO A 163 -9.99 10.24 12.66
C PRO A 163 -9.06 11.43 12.96
N LEU A 164 -8.75 12.21 11.92
CA LEU A 164 -8.10 13.50 12.04
C LEU A 164 -9.15 14.53 12.49
N LYS A 165 -9.04 15.02 13.73
CA LYS A 165 -9.91 16.07 14.29
C LYS A 165 -9.60 17.45 13.72
N SER A 166 -9.77 17.62 12.41
CA SER A 166 -9.53 18.87 11.70
C SER A 166 -10.64 19.91 12.01
N PRO A 167 -10.36 21.23 11.88
CA PRO A 167 -11.41 22.24 11.98
C PRO A 167 -12.56 22.03 10.98
N SER A 168 -12.27 21.49 9.79
CA SER A 168 -13.26 21.16 8.77
C SER A 168 -14.18 19.99 9.17
N ALA A 169 -13.77 19.16 10.14
CA ALA A 169 -14.59 18.11 10.73
C ALA A 169 -15.53 18.63 11.84
N ALA A 170 -15.46 19.91 12.21
CA ALA A 170 -16.31 20.47 13.25
C ALA A 170 -17.80 20.33 12.87
N GLY A 171 -18.59 19.74 13.77
CA GLY A 171 -20.03 19.52 13.57
C GLY A 171 -20.37 18.28 12.75
N LYS A 172 -19.39 17.53 12.23
CA LYS A 172 -19.63 16.21 11.65
C LYS A 172 -19.65 15.14 12.74
N PRO A 173 -20.47 14.08 12.61
CA PRO A 173 -20.44 12.97 13.54
C PRO A 173 -19.10 12.22 13.46
N ASP A 174 -18.73 11.54 14.54
CA ASP A 174 -17.61 10.61 14.53
C ASP A 174 -17.85 9.53 13.45
N ASN A 175 -16.80 9.18 12.71
CA ASN A 175 -16.89 8.22 11.59
C ASN A 175 -17.86 8.67 10.48
N TRP A 176 -17.99 9.98 10.26
CA TRP A 176 -18.72 10.49 9.10
C TRP A 176 -18.10 9.92 7.80
N LYS A 177 -18.95 9.45 6.90
CA LYS A 177 -18.57 8.94 5.60
C LYS A 177 -19.38 9.64 4.54
N LEU A 178 -18.74 9.83 3.39
CA LEU A 178 -19.44 10.24 2.21
C LEU A 178 -20.41 9.14 1.75
N ALA A 179 -21.67 9.51 1.51
CA ALA A 179 -22.63 8.62 0.87
C ALA A 179 -22.47 8.72 -0.67
N LEU A 180 -22.07 7.61 -1.29
CA LEU A 180 -21.97 7.51 -2.74
C LEU A 180 -23.36 7.31 -3.35
N SER A 181 -23.59 7.86 -4.54
CA SER A 181 -24.77 7.55 -5.34
C SER A 181 -24.74 6.10 -5.83
N GLU A 182 -25.84 5.62 -6.42
CA GLU A 182 -25.91 4.27 -6.98
C GLU A 182 -24.87 4.05 -8.10
N SER A 183 -24.69 5.03 -8.97
CA SER A 183 -23.67 4.98 -10.04
C SER A 183 -22.26 4.95 -9.46
N ALA A 184 -21.94 5.85 -8.53
CA ALA A 184 -20.62 5.90 -7.89
C ALA A 184 -20.33 4.62 -7.08
N SER A 185 -21.35 4.05 -6.45
CA SER A 185 -21.23 2.77 -5.73
C SER A 185 -20.95 1.61 -6.68
N SER A 186 -21.61 1.57 -7.85
CA SER A 186 -21.36 0.58 -8.90
C SER A 186 -19.94 0.69 -9.47
N ASP A 187 -19.47 1.91 -9.69
CA ASP A 187 -18.11 2.17 -10.17
C ASP A 187 -17.07 1.75 -9.10
N ALA A 188 -17.29 2.10 -7.83
CA ALA A 188 -16.46 1.68 -6.70
C ALA A 188 -16.40 0.14 -6.54
N ASP A 189 -17.53 -0.54 -6.69
CA ASP A 189 -17.62 -2.01 -6.68
C ASP A 189 -16.80 -2.62 -7.82
N SER A 190 -16.86 -2.03 -9.01
CA SER A 190 -16.17 -2.53 -10.20
C SER A 190 -14.64 -2.38 -10.07
N ILE A 191 -14.17 -1.21 -9.60
CA ILE A 191 -12.75 -0.96 -9.30
C ILE A 191 -12.25 -1.93 -8.23
N PHE A 192 -13.03 -2.14 -7.16
CA PHE A 192 -12.67 -3.04 -6.07
C PHE A 192 -12.56 -4.48 -6.53
N LYS A 193 -13.57 -4.99 -7.25
CA LYS A 193 -13.55 -6.36 -7.79
C LYS A 193 -12.32 -6.58 -8.67
N ALA A 194 -12.02 -5.64 -9.57
CA ALA A 194 -10.85 -5.76 -10.43
C ALA A 194 -9.53 -5.78 -9.66
N THR A 195 -9.37 -4.88 -8.69
CA THR A 195 -8.16 -4.83 -7.86
C THR A 195 -8.02 -6.10 -7.00
N LYS A 196 -9.14 -6.62 -6.48
CA LYS A 196 -9.19 -7.86 -5.70
C LYS A 196 -8.79 -9.07 -6.53
N MET A 197 -9.37 -9.24 -7.71
CA MET A 197 -9.03 -10.36 -8.60
C MET A 197 -7.56 -10.34 -9.02
N GLU A 198 -7.00 -9.17 -9.31
CA GLU A 198 -5.59 -9.03 -9.65
C GLU A 198 -4.66 -9.40 -8.48
N ARG A 199 -4.98 -8.98 -7.26
CA ARG A 199 -4.21 -9.40 -6.08
C ARG A 199 -4.37 -10.88 -5.79
N GLU A 200 -5.55 -11.46 -5.96
CA GLU A 200 -5.77 -12.90 -5.81
C GLU A 200 -4.96 -13.69 -6.83
N HIS A 201 -4.95 -13.27 -8.10
CA HIS A 201 -4.13 -13.86 -9.15
C HIS A 201 -2.64 -13.79 -8.80
N ALA A 202 -2.15 -12.63 -8.41
CA ALA A 202 -0.75 -12.47 -8.02
C ALA A 202 -0.39 -13.27 -6.77
N CYS A 203 -1.26 -13.30 -5.75
CA CYS A 203 -1.07 -14.12 -4.55
C CYS A 203 -1.00 -15.61 -4.90
N SER A 204 -1.78 -16.09 -5.88
CA SER A 204 -1.70 -17.49 -6.32
C SER A 204 -0.31 -17.85 -6.87
N TYR A 205 0.33 -16.92 -7.57
CA TYR A 205 1.71 -17.06 -8.03
C TYR A 205 2.68 -17.05 -6.85
N PHE A 206 2.60 -16.04 -5.98
CA PHE A 206 3.56 -15.83 -4.90
C PHE A 206 3.50 -16.89 -3.79
N ARG A 207 2.36 -17.55 -3.62
CA ARG A 207 2.24 -18.73 -2.74
C ARG A 207 3.09 -19.91 -3.24
N GLN A 208 3.30 -20.03 -4.54
CA GLN A 208 4.14 -21.08 -5.14
C GLN A 208 5.56 -20.60 -5.44
N HIS A 209 5.71 -19.31 -5.71
CA HIS A 209 6.96 -18.66 -6.10
C HIS A 209 7.24 -17.51 -5.16
N ARG A 210 7.95 -17.78 -4.06
CA ARG A 210 8.19 -16.77 -3.04
C ARG A 210 8.79 -15.50 -3.66
N PRO A 211 8.20 -14.31 -3.41
CA PRO A 211 8.74 -13.06 -3.93
C PRO A 211 10.15 -12.88 -3.36
N LYS A 212 11.08 -12.32 -4.16
CA LYS A 212 12.44 -12.03 -3.67
C LYS A 212 12.47 -10.61 -3.11
N PRO A 213 12.82 -10.41 -1.83
CA PRO A 213 13.01 -9.07 -1.28
C PRO A 213 14.18 -8.39 -2.00
N MET A 214 14.05 -7.08 -2.22
CA MET A 214 15.18 -6.25 -2.63
C MET A 214 16.18 -6.03 -1.51
N ALA A 215 15.69 -6.06 -0.27
CA ALA A 215 16.38 -5.54 0.89
C ALA A 215 15.83 -6.16 2.17
N TRP A 216 16.58 -6.03 3.26
CA TRP A 216 16.17 -6.51 4.58
C TRP A 216 16.42 -5.41 5.60
N HIS A 217 15.37 -5.02 6.32
CA HIS A 217 15.46 -4.00 7.36
C HIS A 217 15.67 -4.66 8.74
N PRO A 218 16.77 -4.36 9.45
CA PRO A 218 16.94 -4.88 10.80
C PRO A 218 15.98 -4.18 11.78
N LYS A 219 15.28 -4.94 12.63
CA LYS A 219 14.41 -4.39 13.70
C LYS A 219 15.21 -3.69 14.80
N THR A 220 16.46 -4.12 15.01
CA THR A 220 17.35 -3.52 16.00
C THR A 220 18.73 -3.28 15.39
N ALA A 221 19.47 -2.30 15.93
CA ALA A 221 20.79 -1.94 15.40
C ALA A 221 21.81 -3.09 15.47
N ASP A 222 21.64 -4.03 16.41
CA ASP A 222 22.51 -5.18 16.64
C ASP A 222 22.08 -6.46 15.89
N ALA A 223 20.95 -6.44 15.17
CA ALA A 223 20.42 -7.62 14.49
C ALA A 223 21.44 -8.26 13.55
N TRP A 224 22.23 -7.44 12.83
CA TRP A 224 23.27 -7.90 11.91
C TRP A 224 24.40 -8.70 12.58
N ASN A 225 24.66 -8.49 13.88
CA ASN A 225 25.70 -9.21 14.62
C ASN A 225 25.32 -10.68 14.88
N LYS A 226 24.04 -11.03 14.70
CA LYS A 226 23.49 -12.36 14.97
C LYS A 226 23.27 -13.17 13.68
N VAL A 227 23.52 -12.57 12.52
CA VAL A 227 23.25 -13.20 11.21
C VAL A 227 24.47 -13.99 10.75
N ASP A 228 24.24 -15.24 10.37
CA ASP A 228 25.26 -16.02 9.67
C ASP A 228 25.57 -15.39 8.30
N ARG A 229 26.87 -15.21 8.02
CA ARG A 229 27.32 -14.54 6.80
C ARG A 229 26.83 -15.23 5.52
N LYS A 230 26.72 -16.57 5.52
CA LYS A 230 26.25 -17.32 4.35
C LYS A 230 24.75 -17.10 4.15
N ALA A 231 23.96 -17.03 5.23
CA ALA A 231 22.55 -16.64 5.15
C ALA A 231 22.39 -15.22 4.57
N ALA A 232 23.16 -14.24 5.07
CA ALA A 232 23.12 -12.87 4.54
C ALA A 232 23.52 -12.78 3.05
N GLN A 233 24.54 -13.54 2.62
CA GLN A 233 24.97 -13.61 1.22
C GLN A 233 23.95 -14.30 0.30
N SER A 234 23.19 -15.25 0.83
CA SER A 234 22.15 -15.94 0.04
C SER A 234 20.93 -15.07 -0.27
N GLY A 235 20.71 -14.01 0.54
CA GLY A 235 19.53 -13.15 0.46
C GLY A 235 18.24 -13.79 0.99
N ASP A 236 18.26 -15.06 1.41
CA ASP A 236 17.15 -15.75 2.04
C ASP A 236 17.22 -15.60 3.57
N MET A 237 16.58 -14.56 4.10
CA MET A 237 16.53 -14.28 5.54
C MET A 237 15.11 -14.47 6.13
N TYR A 238 14.23 -15.20 5.44
CA TYR A 238 12.82 -15.37 5.83
C TYR A 238 12.60 -16.07 7.17
N HIS A 239 13.61 -16.80 7.64
CA HIS A 239 13.62 -17.50 8.92
C HIS A 239 14.11 -16.60 10.07
N LEU A 240 14.61 -15.39 9.79
CA LEU A 240 15.15 -14.47 10.78
C LEU A 240 14.09 -13.44 11.20
N ALA A 241 13.53 -13.62 12.40
CA ALA A 241 12.49 -12.73 12.93
C ALA A 241 12.97 -11.29 13.20
N ASP A 242 14.28 -11.09 13.35
CA ASP A 242 14.92 -9.78 13.61
C ASP A 242 15.03 -8.91 12.34
N PHE A 243 14.68 -9.44 11.17
CA PHE A 243 14.76 -8.72 9.88
C PHE A 243 13.41 -8.66 9.21
N ILE A 244 13.05 -7.51 8.66
CA ILE A 244 11.81 -7.29 7.90
C ILE A 244 12.15 -7.31 6.41
N PRO A 245 11.52 -8.15 5.57
CA PRO A 245 11.75 -8.13 4.14
C PRO A 245 11.21 -6.83 3.51
N ILE A 246 11.99 -6.22 2.62
CA ILE A 246 11.59 -5.07 1.81
C ILE A 246 11.51 -5.49 0.35
N TYR A 247 10.38 -5.26 -0.30
CA TYR A 247 10.11 -5.58 -1.70
C TYR A 247 10.22 -4.32 -2.60
N MET A 248 10.31 -4.50 -3.94
CA MET A 248 10.28 -3.40 -4.95
C MET A 248 8.99 -2.60 -4.85
N GLY A 249 9.05 -1.51 -4.08
CA GLY A 249 7.86 -0.78 -3.66
C GLY A 249 6.94 -1.66 -2.79
N TYR A 250 5.92 -1.05 -2.20
CA TYR A 250 4.82 -1.80 -1.54
C TYR A 250 3.90 -2.49 -2.58
N ASP A 251 4.38 -2.68 -3.80
CA ASP A 251 3.59 -3.11 -4.94
C ASP A 251 4.16 -4.40 -5.52
N LEU A 252 3.90 -5.52 -4.85
CA LEU A 252 4.16 -6.83 -5.45
C LEU A 252 3.32 -7.06 -6.72
N GLN A 253 2.33 -6.20 -7.05
CA GLN A 253 1.62 -6.28 -8.35
C GLN A 253 2.53 -5.83 -9.49
N ALA A 254 3.52 -4.96 -9.20
CA ALA A 254 4.55 -4.55 -10.13
C ALA A 254 5.74 -5.53 -10.19
N MET A 255 5.79 -6.53 -9.31
CA MET A 255 6.71 -7.65 -9.46
C MET A 255 6.15 -8.62 -10.49
N ASP A 256 6.94 -8.94 -11.52
CA ASP A 256 6.57 -9.70 -12.71
C ASP A 256 5.97 -11.09 -12.40
N VAL A 257 4.70 -11.15 -12.01
CA VAL A 257 3.86 -12.33 -12.18
C VAL A 257 3.85 -12.59 -13.69
N PRO A 258 4.38 -13.73 -14.17
CA PRO A 258 4.47 -13.97 -15.59
C PRO A 258 3.09 -13.79 -16.25
N PHE A 259 3.02 -13.11 -17.39
CA PHE A 259 1.75 -12.94 -18.11
C PHE A 259 1.10 -14.29 -18.48
N SER A 260 1.91 -15.35 -18.55
CA SER A 260 1.49 -16.73 -18.80
C SER A 260 0.98 -17.45 -17.54
N TRP A 261 1.10 -16.85 -16.36
CA TRP A 261 0.64 -17.43 -15.11
C TRP A 261 -0.88 -17.57 -15.12
N LYS A 262 -1.33 -18.78 -14.83
CA LYS A 262 -2.73 -19.10 -14.62
C LYS A 262 -2.90 -19.51 -13.17
N ASN A 263 -3.84 -18.86 -12.48
CA ASN A 263 -4.20 -19.28 -11.15
C ASN A 263 -4.73 -20.72 -11.22
N PRO A 264 -4.08 -21.70 -10.57
CA PRO A 264 -4.49 -23.10 -10.66
C PRO A 264 -5.83 -23.38 -9.98
N ASP A 265 -6.26 -22.50 -9.07
CA ASP A 265 -7.50 -22.63 -8.32
C ASP A 265 -8.70 -21.99 -9.04
N TRP A 266 -8.48 -21.41 -10.23
CA TRP A 266 -9.51 -20.75 -11.00
C TRP A 266 -10.03 -21.62 -12.13
N GLU A 267 -11.36 -21.71 -12.20
CA GLU A 267 -12.06 -22.24 -13.35
C GLU A 267 -12.02 -21.24 -14.53
N GLU A 268 -12.35 -21.72 -15.73
CA GLU A 268 -12.32 -20.92 -16.97
C GLU A 268 -13.17 -19.63 -16.85
N SER A 269 -14.31 -19.70 -16.16
CA SER A 269 -15.16 -18.53 -15.91
C SER A 269 -14.48 -17.46 -15.05
N GLN A 270 -13.68 -17.86 -14.05
CA GLN A 270 -12.96 -16.92 -13.19
C GLN A 270 -11.77 -16.32 -13.94
N ALA A 271 -11.10 -17.10 -14.79
CA ALA A 271 -10.05 -16.59 -15.67
C ALA A 271 -10.60 -15.57 -16.69
N ALA A 272 -11.79 -15.79 -17.24
CA ALA A 272 -12.47 -14.83 -18.11
C ALA A 272 -12.82 -13.53 -17.36
N GLN A 273 -13.41 -13.64 -16.17
CA GLN A 273 -13.70 -12.49 -15.31
C GLN A 273 -12.43 -11.69 -14.98
N TYR A 274 -11.30 -12.36 -14.75
CA TYR A 274 -10.03 -11.67 -14.52
C TYR A 274 -9.56 -10.87 -15.74
N ALA A 275 -9.68 -11.45 -16.95
CA ALA A 275 -9.35 -10.74 -18.17
C ALA A 275 -10.22 -9.50 -18.38
N GLU A 276 -11.53 -9.61 -18.14
CA GLU A 276 -12.47 -8.47 -18.16
C GLU A 276 -12.09 -7.41 -17.11
N ALA A 277 -11.70 -7.85 -15.92
CA ALA A 277 -11.34 -6.95 -14.83
C ALA A 277 -10.02 -6.21 -15.08
N LEU A 278 -9.04 -6.85 -15.73
CA LEU A 278 -7.83 -6.19 -16.19
C LEU A 278 -8.12 -5.13 -17.26
N ASP A 279 -9.04 -5.42 -18.18
CA ASP A 279 -9.46 -4.43 -19.20
C ASP A 279 -10.14 -3.24 -18.54
N LEU A 280 -11.08 -3.49 -17.62
CA LEU A 280 -11.72 -2.44 -16.81
C LEU A 280 -10.69 -1.57 -16.08
N LYS A 281 -9.71 -2.19 -15.39
CA LYS A 281 -8.64 -1.44 -14.69
C LYS A 281 -7.82 -0.60 -15.66
N ARG A 282 -7.53 -1.10 -16.87
CA ARG A 282 -6.86 -0.31 -17.92
C ARG A 282 -7.71 0.87 -18.37
N GLN A 283 -9.02 0.70 -18.51
CA GLN A 283 -9.91 1.82 -18.84
C GLN A 283 -9.81 2.92 -17.78
N PHE A 284 -9.92 2.58 -16.49
CA PHE A 284 -9.75 3.53 -15.37
C PHE A 284 -8.32 4.10 -15.26
N ALA A 285 -7.28 3.34 -15.60
CA ALA A 285 -5.91 3.84 -15.60
C ALA A 285 -5.64 4.80 -16.78
N ASN A 286 -6.31 4.58 -17.90
CA ASN A 286 -6.22 5.40 -19.11
C ASN A 286 -7.07 6.66 -19.03
N THR A 287 -8.00 6.77 -18.08
CA THR A 287 -8.75 8.02 -17.82
C THR A 287 -7.93 9.09 -17.11
N LYS A 288 -6.61 9.20 -17.33
CA LYS A 288 -5.78 10.26 -16.75
C LYS A 288 -6.35 11.63 -17.13
N GLY A 289 -7.01 12.28 -16.18
CA GLY A 289 -7.71 13.56 -16.34
C GLY A 289 -9.07 13.48 -17.05
N SER A 290 -9.68 12.30 -17.17
CA SER A 290 -10.96 12.13 -17.88
C SER A 290 -12.03 11.36 -17.11
N TYR A 291 -11.74 10.86 -15.91
CA TYR A 291 -12.80 10.32 -15.06
C TYR A 291 -13.53 11.51 -14.44
N PRO A 292 -14.82 11.72 -14.71
CA PRO A 292 -15.47 12.98 -14.38
C PRO A 292 -15.70 13.12 -12.88
N LEU A 293 -15.36 14.28 -12.31
CA LEU A 293 -15.77 14.68 -10.98
C LEU A 293 -17.24 15.11 -11.04
N ARG A 294 -18.14 14.23 -10.62
CA ARG A 294 -19.60 14.44 -10.73
C ARG A 294 -20.20 14.80 -9.39
N SER A 295 -20.89 15.93 -9.32
CA SER A 295 -21.66 16.30 -8.12
C SER A 295 -22.70 15.23 -7.75
N GLU A 296 -23.25 14.55 -8.75
CA GLU A 296 -24.21 13.45 -8.62
C GLU A 296 -23.60 12.13 -8.13
N ASP A 297 -22.27 12.03 -8.04
CA ASP A 297 -21.62 10.87 -7.40
C ASP A 297 -21.75 10.89 -5.87
N ILE A 298 -22.12 12.05 -5.32
CA ILE A 298 -22.32 12.25 -3.90
C ILE A 298 -23.80 12.52 -3.63
N LEU A 299 -24.36 11.73 -2.73
CA LEU A 299 -25.64 12.10 -2.13
C LEU A 299 -25.36 13.25 -1.17
N GLN A 300 -25.82 14.46 -1.52
CA GLN A 300 -25.80 15.60 -0.60
C GLN A 300 -26.60 15.20 0.65
N THR A 301 -25.90 14.76 1.70
CA THR A 301 -26.53 14.54 3.00
C THR A 301 -26.89 15.91 3.57
N PRO A 302 -28.14 16.11 4.03
CA PRO A 302 -28.63 17.38 4.57
C PRO A 302 -27.82 17.87 5.78
#